data_AF-A0A381ZSG3-F1
#
_entry.id   AF-A0A381ZSG3-F1
#
_cell.length_a   1.000
_cell.length_b   1.000
_cell.length_c   1.000
_cell.angle_alpha   90.00
_cell.angle_beta   90.00
_cell.angle_gamma   90.00
#
_symmetry.space_group_name_H-M   'P 1'
#
loop_
_entity.id
_entity.type
_entity.pdbx_description
1 polymer ?
#
loop_
_entity_poly.entity_id
_entity_poly.type
_entity_poly.pdbx_seq_one_letter_code
_entity_poly.pdbx_strand_id
1 'polypeptide(L)' 'MCLGAIYWARQKAIYFANTKTDATEINFDDNYIYQELELPIHERKFPTIQLLQNEAQSAFLQ' A
#
# COMPACT_ATOMS: atom_id res chain seq x y z
N MET A 1 -1.79 -3.90 0.20
CA MET A 1 -0.89 -4.92 -0.42
C MET A 1 -1.53 -5.59 -1.63
N CYS A 2 -2.55 -6.44 -1.45
CA CYS A 2 -3.11 -7.29 -2.52
C CYS A 2 -3.62 -6.50 -3.73
N LEU A 3 -4.23 -5.33 -3.51
CA LEU A 3 -4.66 -4.46 -4.62
C LEU A 3 -3.49 -4.10 -5.55
N GLY A 4 -2.35 -3.69 -5.00
CA GLY A 4 -1.15 -3.39 -5.79
C GLY A 4 -0.63 -4.60 -6.58
N ALA A 5 -0.66 -5.79 -5.97
CA ALA A 5 -0.29 -7.03 -6.65
C ALA A 5 -1.22 -7.35 -7.83
N ILE A 6 -2.53 -7.13 -7.68
CA ILE A 6 -3.50 -7.34 -8.75
C ILE A 6 -3.25 -6.39 -9.93
N TYR A 7 -2.91 -5.11 -9.66
CA TYR A 7 -2.56 -4.15 -10.71
C TYR A 7 -1.30 -4.56 -11.48
N TRP A 8 -0.26 -5.05 -10.78
CA TRP A 8 0.93 -5.61 -11.43
C TRP A 8 0.60 -6.83 -12.30
N ALA A 9 -0.37 -7.65 -11.87
CA ALA A 9 -0.82 -8.84 -12.61
C ALA A 9 -1.73 -8.56 -13.81
N ARG A 10 -2.18 -7.30 -14.01
CA ARG A 10 -2.96 -6.85 -15.18
C ARG A 10 -4.23 -7.67 -15.47
N GLN A 11 -4.97 -8.05 -14.43
CA GLN A 11 -6.24 -8.76 -14.57
C GLN A 11 -7.32 -7.86 -15.17
N LYS A 12 -8.32 -8.47 -15.85
CA LYS A 12 -9.39 -7.72 -16.53
C LYS A 12 -10.49 -7.21 -15.59
N ALA A 13 -10.70 -7.88 -14.46
CA ALA A 13 -11.73 -7.56 -13.49
C ALA A 13 -11.37 -8.10 -12.10
N ILE A 14 -11.95 -7.48 -11.07
CA ILE A 14 -11.91 -7.95 -9.68
C ILE A 14 -13.36 -8.16 -9.24
N TYR A 15 -13.68 -9.37 -8.79
CA TYR A 15 -14.95 -9.68 -8.14
C TYR A 15 -14.65 -9.97 -6.68
N PHE A 16 -15.38 -9.33 -5.76
CA PHE A 16 -15.21 -9.50 -4.33
C PHE A 16 -16.58 -9.62 -3.65
N ALA A 17 -16.63 -10.28 -2.50
CA ALA A 17 -17.86 -10.51 -1.74
C ALA A 17 -17.91 -9.58 -0.52
N ASN A 18 -17.03 -9.83 0.46
CA ASN A 18 -16.95 -9.02 1.66
C ASN A 18 -16.36 -7.64 1.41
N THR A 19 -16.87 -6.65 2.13
CA THR A 19 -16.42 -5.27 2.04
C THR A 19 -15.25 -4.99 2.99
N LYS A 20 -14.57 -3.84 2.79
CA LYS A 20 -13.58 -3.35 3.76
C LYS A 20 -14.19 -3.11 5.16
N THR A 21 -15.49 -2.79 5.21
CA THR A 21 -16.21 -2.58 6.46
C THR A 21 -16.38 -3.89 7.21
N ASP A 22 -16.80 -4.96 6.52
CA ASP A 22 -16.93 -6.31 7.11
C ASP A 22 -15.60 -6.77 7.71
N ALA A 23 -14.49 -6.51 7.02
CA ALA A 23 -13.15 -6.82 7.52
C ALA A 23 -12.79 -6.00 8.77
N THR A 24 -13.18 -4.71 8.80
CA THR A 24 -12.95 -3.84 9.95
C THR A 24 -13.75 -4.28 11.18
N GLU A 25 -14.98 -4.74 10.99
CA GLU A 25 -15.87 -5.21 12.07
C GLU A 25 -15.30 -6.41 12.84
N ILE A 26 -14.49 -7.25 12.18
CA ILE A 26 -13.77 -8.36 12.81
C ILE A 26 -12.35 -7.99 13.26
N ASN A 27 -12.03 -6.69 13.31
CA ASN A 27 -10.72 -6.13 13.68
C ASN A 27 -9.58 -6.58 12.76
N PHE A 28 -9.86 -6.75 11.46
CA PHE A 28 -8.81 -6.94 10.47
C PHE A 28 -8.17 -5.59 10.11
N ASP A 29 -6.85 -5.56 10.01
CA ASP A 29 -6.05 -4.32 9.92
C ASP A 29 -6.11 -3.61 8.56
N ASP A 30 -6.88 -4.11 7.60
CA ASP A 30 -6.95 -3.54 6.24
C ASP A 30 -7.27 -2.05 6.27
N ASN A 31 -8.26 -1.64 7.07
CA ASN A 31 -8.65 -0.24 7.17
C ASN A 31 -7.54 0.64 7.78
N TYR A 32 -6.81 0.13 8.77
CA TYR A 32 -5.66 0.82 9.36
C TYR A 32 -4.54 1.02 8.33
N ILE A 33 -4.25 -0.01 7.54
CA ILE A 33 -3.24 0.06 6.48
C ILE A 33 -3.63 1.09 5.40
N TYR A 34 -4.91 1.16 5.01
CA TYR A 34 -5.37 2.17 4.06
C TYR A 34 -5.22 3.60 4.60
N GLN A 35 -5.49 3.82 5.89
CA GLN A 35 -5.30 5.13 6.53
C GLN A 35 -3.82 5.55 6.54
N GLU A 36 -2.91 4.64 6.90
CA GLU A 36 -1.46 4.92 6.87
C GLU A 36 -0.93 5.25 5.46
N LEU A 37 -1.55 4.68 4.41
CA LEU A 37 -1.17 4.98 3.02
C LEU A 37 -1.52 6.42 2.61
N GLU A 38 -2.60 6.99 3.14
CA GLU A 38 -3.06 8.35 2.86
C GLU A 38 -2.21 9.42 3.55
N LEU A 39 -1.53 9.06 4.65
CA LEU A 39 -0.69 9.97 5.41
C LEU A 39 0.61 10.33 4.66
N PRO A 40 1.08 11.59 4.78
CA PRO A 40 2.46 11.94 4.47
C PRO A 40 3.43 10.98 5.15
N ILE A 41 4.54 10.65 4.49
CA ILE A 41 5.54 9.68 4.96
C ILE A 41 6.02 9.96 6.40
N HIS A 42 6.11 11.23 6.79
CA HIS A 42 6.58 11.67 8.11
C HIS A 42 5.49 11.63 9.20
N GLU A 43 4.23 11.43 8.84
CA GLU A 43 3.09 11.32 9.76
C GLU A 43 2.68 9.87 10.02
N ARG A 44 3.22 8.91 9.24
CA ARG A 44 2.95 7.48 9.42
C ARG A 44 3.43 7.01 10.78
N LYS A 45 2.66 6.12 11.42
CA LYS A 45 3.05 5.48 12.67
C LYS A 45 4.29 4.63 12.51
N PHE A 46 4.45 3.98 11.36
CA PHE A 46 5.65 3.23 11.03
C PHE A 46 6.75 4.18 10.49
N PRO A 47 7.91 4.29 11.16
CA PRO A 47 8.99 5.16 10.71
C PRO A 47 9.42 4.81 9.28
N THR A 48 9.22 5.76 8.37
CA THR A 48 9.51 5.59 6.95
C THR A 48 10.56 6.63 6.57
N ILE A 49 11.82 6.20 6.44
CA ILE A 49 12.97 7.08 6.27
C ILE A 49 13.57 6.86 4.88
N GLN A 50 13.70 7.93 4.10
CA GLN A 50 14.38 7.88 2.81
C GLN A 50 15.89 8.07 2.99
N LEU A 51 16.69 7.22 2.35
CA LEU A 51 18.16 7.28 2.39
C LEU A 51 18.73 7.15 0.97
N LEU A 52 19.85 7.81 0.72
CA LEU A 52 20.68 7.67 -0.49
C LEU A 52 19.89 7.79 -1.81
N GLN A 53 18.99 8.77 -1.90
CA GLN A 53 18.12 8.93 -3.08
C GLN A 53 18.93 9.12 -4.37
N ASN A 54 20.01 9.89 -4.31
CA ASN A 54 20.83 10.22 -5.49
C ASN A 54 21.50 8.96 -6.06
N GLU A 55 22.05 8.11 -5.19
CA GLU A 55 22.67 6.84 -5.57
C GLU A 55 21.63 5.85 -6.10
N ALA A 56 20.47 5.76 -5.45
CA ALA A 56 19.40 4.85 -5.85
C ALA A 56 18.84 5.13 -7.27
N GLN A 57 18.96 6.37 -7.79
CA GLN A 57 18.55 6.69 -9.15
C GLN A 57 19.29 5.89 -10.22
N SER A 58 20.52 5.41 -9.94
CA SER A 58 21.29 4.64 -10.92
C SER A 58 20.61 3.35 -11.36
N ALA A 59 19.68 2.80 -10.56
CA ALA A 59 18.91 1.60 -10.92
C ALA A 59 17.87 1.86 -12.02
N PHE A 60 17.46 3.12 -12.22
CA PHE A 60 16.46 3.53 -13.20
C PHE A 60 17.08 4.25 -14.41
N LEU A 61 18.25 4.86 -14.23
CA LEU A 61 19.04 5.48 -15.30
C LEU A 61 19.90 4.39 -15.97
N GLN A 62 19.26 3.59 -16.85
CA GLN A 62 19.96 2.79 -17.87
C GLN A 62 20.04 3.56 -19.17
#